data_AF-A0A0A8H236-F1
#
_entry.id   AF-A0A0A8H236-F1
#
_cell.length_a   1.000
_cell.length_b   1.000
_cell.length_c   1.000
_cell.angle_alpha   90.00
_cell.angle_beta   90.00
_cell.angle_gamma   90.00
#
_symmetry.space_group_name_H-M   'P 1'
#
loop_
_entity.id
_entity.type
_entity.pdbx_description
1 polymer ?
#
loop_
_entity_poly.entity_id
_entity_poly.type
_entity_poly.pdbx_seq_one_letter_code
_entity_poly.pdbx_strand_id
1 'polypeptide(L)'
;MRILMILLCISTFSLAYKIQGVLKNVNQNTISIQTNFNNNLIITILPQTQIEVYNCGVFGSSKKQGHTKDLKKGSFVKIEGSKNNSIIIAQKIIVECN
;
A
#
# COMPACT_ATOMS: atom_id res chain seq x y z
N MET A 1 12.86 43.73 2.07
CA MET A 1 13.09 42.41 1.43
C MET A 1 13.36 41.33 2.48
N ARG A 2 12.38 40.95 3.31
CA ARG A 2 12.53 39.85 4.30
C ARG A 2 11.32 38.90 4.38
N ILE A 3 10.20 39.25 3.76
CA ILE A 3 8.94 38.48 3.85
C ILE A 3 8.89 37.34 2.82
N LEU A 4 9.74 37.36 1.78
CA LEU A 4 9.71 36.37 0.70
C LEU A 4 10.21 34.97 1.13
N MET A 5 10.94 34.84 2.23
CA MET A 5 11.51 33.55 2.70
C MET A 5 10.54 32.69 3.52
N ILE A 6 9.39 33.22 3.94
CA ILE A 6 8.44 32.48 4.79
C ILE A 6 7.47 31.62 3.95
N LEU A 7 7.37 31.88 2.64
CA LEU A 7 6.39 31.21 1.76
C LEU A 7 6.85 29.84 1.22
N LEU A 8 8.12 29.45 1.41
CA LEU A 8 8.68 28.23 0.82
C LEU A 8 8.48 26.95 1.65
N CYS A 9 7.86 27.04 2.83
CA CYS A 9 7.67 25.90 3.74
C CYS A 9 6.26 25.29 3.71
N ILE A 10 5.46 25.55 2.68
CA ILE A 10 4.25 24.74 2.41
C ILE A 10 4.73 23.42 1.78
N SER A 11 5.53 22.68 2.55
CA SER A 11 5.98 21.35 2.25
C SER A 11 4.74 20.48 2.03
N THR A 12 4.73 19.86 0.87
CA THR A 12 3.71 18.94 0.40
C THR A 12 3.45 17.86 1.43
N PHE A 13 2.39 18.03 2.23
CA PHE A 13 1.85 16.95 3.05
C PHE A 13 1.29 15.89 2.11
N SER A 14 2.11 14.90 1.78
CA SER A 14 1.66 13.63 1.21
C SER A 14 0.77 12.98 2.26
N LEU A 15 -0.55 13.16 2.15
CA LEU A 15 -1.53 12.48 2.97
C LEU A 15 -1.29 10.97 2.88
N ALA A 16 -0.85 10.38 4.00
CA ALA A 16 -0.72 8.95 4.14
C ALA A 16 -2.11 8.32 4.00
N TYR A 17 -2.34 7.67 2.87
CA TYR A 17 -3.59 7.03 2.51
C TYR A 17 -3.51 5.56 2.92
N LYS A 18 -4.32 5.18 3.91
CA LYS A 18 -4.38 3.81 4.43
C LYS A 18 -5.64 3.13 3.93
N ILE A 19 -5.48 1.97 3.29
CA ILE A 19 -6.57 1.20 2.70
C ILE A 19 -6.48 -0.23 3.21
N GLN A 20 -7.62 -0.84 3.47
CA GLN A 20 -7.71 -2.25 3.84
C GLN A 20 -8.71 -2.93 2.92
N GLY A 21 -8.40 -4.15 2.51
CA GLY A 21 -9.25 -4.90 1.61
C GLY A 21 -8.75 -6.31 1.32
N VAL A 22 -9.46 -6.99 0.42
CA VAL A 22 -9.11 -8.33 -0.05
C VAL A 22 -8.46 -8.23 -1.41
N LEU A 23 -7.33 -8.90 -1.59
CA LEU A 23 -6.59 -8.88 -2.84
C LEU A 23 -7.32 -9.70 -3.92
N LYS A 24 -7.71 -9.06 -5.02
CA LYS A 24 -8.38 -9.72 -6.16
C LYS A 24 -7.43 -10.14 -7.26
N ASN A 25 -6.55 -9.22 -7.67
CA ASN A 25 -5.61 -9.48 -8.74
C ASN A 25 -4.25 -8.83 -8.48
N VAL A 26 -3.20 -9.48 -8.99
CA VAL A 26 -1.81 -9.03 -8.87
C VAL A 26 -1.18 -9.05 -10.25
N ASN A 27 -0.72 -7.88 -10.69
CA ASN A 27 0.11 -7.71 -11.86
C ASN A 27 1.51 -7.24 -11.40
N GLN A 28 2.45 -7.09 -12.35
CA GLN A 28 3.83 -6.69 -12.03
C GLN A 28 3.92 -5.31 -11.36
N ASN A 29 3.11 -4.34 -11.80
CA ASN A 29 3.16 -2.95 -11.34
C ASN A 29 1.86 -2.48 -10.71
N THR A 30 0.83 -3.32 -10.66
CA THR A 30 -0.48 -2.94 -10.12
C THR A 30 -1.12 -4.10 -9.37
N ILE A 31 -1.91 -3.76 -8.36
CA ILE A 31 -2.78 -4.69 -7.65
C ILE A 31 -4.21 -4.17 -7.67
N SER A 32 -5.15 -5.11 -7.72
CA SER A 32 -6.57 -4.84 -7.57
C SER A 32 -7.00 -5.37 -6.21
N ILE A 33 -7.62 -4.51 -5.42
CA ILE A 33 -8.20 -4.88 -4.13
C ILE A 33 -9.70 -4.59 -4.10
N GLN A 34 -10.43 -5.44 -3.42
CA GLN A 34 -11.82 -5.20 -3.02
C GLN A 34 -11.82 -4.58 -1.63
N THR A 35 -12.37 -3.38 -1.52
CA THR A 35 -12.59 -2.67 -0.26
C THR A 35 -14.10 -2.58 0.02
N ASN A 36 -14.47 -2.15 1.22
CA ASN A 36 -15.88 -1.92 1.56
C ASN A 36 -16.55 -0.84 0.68
N PHE A 37 -15.77 0.09 0.14
CA PHE A 37 -16.27 1.23 -0.64
C PHE A 37 -16.15 1.04 -2.16
N ASN A 38 -15.27 0.14 -2.61
CA ASN A 38 -15.02 -0.11 -4.02
C ASN A 38 -14.67 -1.58 -4.25
N ASN A 39 -15.38 -2.21 -5.19
CA ASN A 39 -15.21 -3.61 -5.52
C ASN A 39 -13.94 -3.93 -6.34
N ASN A 40 -13.33 -2.91 -6.96
CA ASN A 40 -12.14 -3.04 -7.80
C ASN A 40 -11.27 -1.77 -7.74
N LEU A 41 -10.57 -1.57 -6.63
CA LEU A 41 -9.63 -0.47 -6.48
C LEU A 41 -8.25 -0.87 -7.02
N ILE A 42 -7.76 -0.13 -8.02
CA ILE A 42 -6.44 -0.35 -8.61
C ILE A 42 -5.40 0.50 -7.88
N ILE A 43 -4.33 -0.15 -7.44
CA ILE A 43 -3.22 0.49 -6.73
C ILE A 43 -1.93 0.18 -7.48
N THR A 44 -1.09 1.20 -7.64
CA THR A 44 0.20 1.10 -8.32
C THR A 44 1.29 0.70 -7.33
N ILE A 45 2.10 -0.28 -7.71
CA ILE A 45 3.27 -0.76 -6.97
C ILE A 45 4.52 -0.22 -7.65
N LEU A 46 5.39 0.40 -6.86
CA LEU A 46 6.69 0.87 -7.30
C LEU A 46 7.80 -0.08 -6.80
N PRO A 47 8.99 -0.09 -7.41
CA PRO A 47 10.10 -0.95 -6.97
C PRO A 47 10.51 -0.73 -5.51
N GLN A 48 10.34 0.49 -4.99
CA GLN A 48 10.61 0.82 -3.59
C GLN A 48 9.47 0.47 -2.62
N THR A 49 8.34 -0.08 -3.10
CA THR A 49 7.21 -0.47 -2.23
C THR A 49 7.64 -1.60 -1.30
N GLN A 50 7.50 -1.39 0.01
CA GLN A 50 7.80 -2.41 1.01
C GLN A 50 6.65 -3.40 1.09
N ILE A 51 6.93 -4.69 0.96
CA ILE A 51 5.91 -5.74 1.09
C ILE A 51 6.27 -6.58 2.32
N GLU A 52 5.36 -6.63 3.27
CA GLU A 52 5.47 -7.44 4.49
C GLU A 52 4.39 -8.52 4.45
N VAL A 53 4.80 -9.78 4.53
CA VAL A 53 3.88 -10.90 4.63
C VAL A 53 3.95 -11.41 6.06
N TYR A 54 2.82 -11.36 6.76
CA TYR A 54 2.68 -12.05 8.03
C TYR A 54 2.49 -13.53 7.75
N ASN A 55 3.29 -14.36 8.42
CA ASN A 55 3.12 -15.80 8.39
C ASN A 55 2.58 -16.25 9.75
N CYS A 56 1.33 -16.71 9.78
CA CYS A 56 0.63 -17.16 10.98
C CYS A 56 0.72 -18.68 11.05
N GLY A 57 1.96 -19.17 11.07
CA GLY A 57 2.22 -20.58 11.28
C GLY A 57 1.96 -20.98 12.73
N VAL A 58 1.86 -22.29 12.95
CA VAL A 58 1.68 -22.92 14.27
C VAL A 58 2.78 -22.56 15.28
N PHE A 59 3.90 -22.00 14.80
CA PHE A 59 5.08 -21.60 15.58
C PHE A 59 5.18 -20.07 15.78
N GLY A 60 4.09 -19.33 15.60
CA GLY A 60 4.01 -17.90 15.90
C GLY A 60 4.04 -16.98 14.67
N SER A 61 3.63 -15.73 14.89
CA SER A 61 3.55 -14.71 13.85
C SER A 61 4.93 -14.16 13.51
N SER A 62 5.49 -14.58 12.38
CA SER A 62 6.74 -14.00 11.84
C SER A 62 6.41 -13.02 10.71
N LYS A 63 6.99 -11.82 10.78
CA LYS A 63 6.96 -10.86 9.67
C LYS A 63 8.11 -11.19 8.74
N LYS A 64 7.81 -11.42 7.46
CA LYS A 64 8.83 -11.58 6.42
C LYS A 64 8.68 -10.49 5.38
N GLN A 65 9.80 -9.93 4.94
CA GLN A 65 9.80 -9.09 3.75
C GLN A 65 9.51 -9.99 2.55
N GLY A 66 8.42 -9.71 1.86
CA GLY A 66 7.97 -10.47 0.70
C GLY A 66 8.22 -9.70 -0.60
N HIS A 67 7.93 -10.36 -1.71
CA HIS A 67 7.89 -9.77 -3.04
C HIS A 67 6.45 -9.72 -3.57
N THR A 68 6.22 -8.98 -4.66
CA THR A 68 4.92 -8.93 -5.34
C THR A 68 4.41 -10.31 -5.75
N LYS A 69 5.33 -11.26 -6.00
CA LYS A 69 5.02 -12.66 -6.32
C LYS A 69 4.42 -13.45 -5.16
N ASP A 70 4.69 -13.03 -3.92
CA ASP A 70 4.21 -13.71 -2.71
C ASP A 70 2.78 -13.24 -2.34
N LEU A 71 2.26 -12.23 -3.04
CA LEU A 71 0.91 -11.73 -2.86
C LEU A 71 -0.11 -12.74 -3.44
N LYS A 72 -0.80 -13.45 -2.56
CA LYS A 72 -1.80 -14.45 -2.94
C LYS A 72 -3.20 -13.82 -3.07
N LYS A 73 -3.89 -14.12 -4.17
CA LYS A 73 -5.30 -13.73 -4.36
C LYS A 73 -6.15 -14.27 -3.21
N GLY A 74 -7.07 -13.45 -2.71
CA GLY A 74 -7.94 -13.77 -1.58
C GLY A 74 -7.36 -13.43 -0.20
N SER A 75 -6.08 -13.05 -0.11
CA SER A 75 -5.49 -12.60 1.16
C SER A 75 -6.00 -11.21 1.56
N PHE A 76 -6.13 -10.98 2.87
CA PHE A 76 -6.36 -9.64 3.41
C PHE A 76 -5.08 -8.83 3.32
N VAL A 77 -5.19 -7.61 2.80
CA VAL A 77 -4.07 -6.70 2.63
C VAL A 77 -4.39 -5.33 3.21
N LYS A 78 -3.42 -4.77 3.92
CA LYS A 78 -3.40 -3.37 4.35
C LYS A 78 -2.36 -2.64 3.53
N ILE A 79 -2.76 -1.56 2.91
CA ILE A 79 -1.92 -0.79 2.00
C ILE A 79 -1.79 0.62 2.55
N GLU A 80 -0.56 1.04 2.75
CA GLU A 80 -0.22 2.41 3.08
C GLU A 80 0.44 3.04 1.87
N GLY A 81 -0.06 4.19 1.46
CA GLY A 81 0.37 4.83 0.23
C GLY A 81 0.10 6.31 0.21
N SER A 82 0.30 6.92 -0.95
CA SER A 82 -0.12 8.29 -1.21
C SER A 82 -1.05 8.31 -2.41
N LYS A 83 -2.02 9.22 -2.36
CA LYS A 83 -2.90 9.49 -3.50
C LYS A 83 -2.34 10.68 -4.26
N ASN A 84 -1.93 10.44 -5.50
CA ASN A 84 -1.54 11.48 -6.43
C ASN A 84 -2.65 11.65 -7.47
N ASN A 85 -3.52 12.65 -7.25
CA ASN A 85 -4.76 12.87 -8.00
C ASN A 85 -5.67 11.64 -8.05
N SER A 86 -5.65 10.90 -9.16
CA SER A 86 -6.48 9.70 -9.38
C SER A 86 -5.71 8.39 -9.19
N ILE A 87 -4.40 8.45 -8.97
CA ILE A 87 -3.54 7.28 -8.83
C ILE A 87 -3.19 7.08 -7.37
N ILE A 88 -3.36 5.85 -6.89
CA ILE A 88 -2.91 5.44 -5.56
C ILE A 88 -1.60 4.70 -5.72
N ILE A 89 -0.57 5.19 -5.04
CA ILE A 89 0.78 4.62 -5.05
C ILE A 89 1.02 3.94 -3.71
N ALA A 90 1.25 2.63 -3.73
CA ALA A 90 1.59 1.88 -2.53
C ALA A 90 3.03 2.19 -2.10
N GLN A 91 3.20 2.59 -0.85
CA GLN A 91 4.50 2.71 -0.21
C GLN A 91 4.80 1.45 0.61
N LYS A 92 3.78 0.91 1.27
CA LYS A 92 3.85 -0.31 2.06
C LYS A 92 2.61 -1.18 1.84
N ILE A 93 2.81 -2.48 1.67
CA ILE A 93 1.75 -3.48 1.56
C ILE A 93 2.00 -4.51 2.65
N ILE A 94 1.02 -4.70 3.52
CA ILE A 94 1.04 -5.67 4.59
C ILE A 94 -0.01 -6.72 4.28
N VAL A 95 0.42 -7.98 4.13
CA VAL A 95 -0.48 -9.11 3.93
C VAL A 95 -0.72 -9.78 5.27
N GLU A 96 -1.97 -9.85 5.68
CA GLU A 96 -2.41 -10.54 6.89
C GLU A 96 -2.80 -11.99 6.54
N CYS A 97 -2.58 -12.89 7.47
CA CYS A 97 -3.05 -14.27 7.34
C CYS A 97 -4.53 -14.34 7.67
N ASN A 98 -5.23 -15.26 7.00
CA ASN A 98 -6.54 -15.74 7.45
C ASN A 98 -6.39 -16.71 8.61
#